data_AF-A0A6A7LI91-F1
#
_entry.id   AF-A0A6A7LI91-F1
#
_cell.length_a   1.000
_cell.length_b   1.000
_cell.length_c   1.000
_cell.angle_alpha   90.00
_cell.angle_beta   90.00
_cell.angle_gamma   90.00
#
_symmetry.space_group_name_H-M   'P 1'
#
loop_
_entity.id
_entity.type
_entity.pdbx_description
1 polymer ?
#
loop_
_entity_poly.entity_id
_entity_poly.type
_entity_poly.pdbx_seq_one_letter_code
_entity_poly.pdbx_strand_id
1 'polypeptide(L)'
;MNRLYLGLVLAIIVTVYVGYLGKIDLYAQIPIPTINNNATTVQQHAEHTFDNLIISENIPLYGQLTTRDYILLMDFTPFATSVEGHSHIAMKVPCNEDGSSKVTIVAGIAPQLNTLDVGNAINNGTLDEKNFDLSAEGRSCLYHAELPNGITDIALINTSNGTLNFNEGGYSVTVSAHGTAIQHIGSNQPNMD
;
A
#
# COMPACT_ATOMS: atom_id res chain seq x y z
N MET A 1 -11.26 32.29 -36.47
CA MET A 1 -11.83 31.94 -35.15
C MET A 1 -12.19 33.21 -34.42
N ASN A 2 -13.45 33.35 -34.04
CA ASN A 2 -14.06 34.62 -33.68
C ASN A 2 -13.62 35.06 -32.28
N ARG A 3 -13.06 36.28 -32.14
CA ARG A 3 -12.54 36.81 -30.86
C ARG A 3 -13.60 36.86 -29.75
N LEU A 4 -14.87 36.89 -30.14
CA LEU A 4 -16.02 36.81 -29.23
C LEU A 4 -16.17 35.43 -28.57
N TYR A 5 -15.79 34.35 -29.26
CA TYR A 5 -15.95 32.97 -28.78
C TYR A 5 -14.90 32.62 -27.71
N LEU A 6 -13.67 33.13 -27.86
CA LEU A 6 -12.59 32.92 -26.90
C LEU A 6 -12.87 33.62 -25.55
N GLY A 7 -13.48 34.82 -25.60
CA GLY A 7 -13.84 35.58 -24.40
C GLY A 7 -14.97 34.93 -23.59
N LEU A 8 -15.96 34.33 -24.27
CA LEU A 8 -17.06 33.61 -23.63
C LEU A 8 -16.62 32.32 -22.93
N VAL A 9 -15.68 31.56 -23.53
CA VAL A 9 -15.17 30.33 -22.91
C VAL A 9 -14.34 30.63 -21.66
N LEU A 10 -13.53 31.70 -21.66
CA LEU A 10 -12.76 32.11 -20.48
C LEU A 10 -13.64 32.64 -19.34
N ALA A 11 -14.73 33.35 -19.65
CA ALA A 11 -15.66 33.83 -18.62
C ALA A 11 -16.38 32.70 -17.88
N ILE A 12 -16.74 31.61 -18.58
CA ILE A 12 -17.43 30.46 -17.98
C ILE A 12 -16.50 29.70 -17.02
N ILE A 13 -15.22 29.51 -17.37
CA ILE A 13 -14.25 28.79 -16.52
C ILE A 13 -14.00 29.52 -15.19
N VAL A 14 -13.95 30.86 -15.20
CA VAL A 14 -13.74 31.66 -13.98
C VAL A 14 -14.97 31.63 -13.07
N THR A 15 -16.19 31.62 -13.61
CA THR A 15 -17.41 31.52 -12.77
C THR A 15 -17.61 30.15 -12.14
N VAL A 16 -17.14 29.07 -12.79
CA VAL A 16 -17.24 27.71 -12.24
C VAL A 16 -16.23 27.49 -11.10
N TYR A 17 -15.06 28.15 -11.13
CA TYR A 17 -14.07 28.05 -10.06
C TYR A 17 -14.40 28.88 -8.81
N VAL A 18 -15.02 30.06 -8.97
CA VAL A 18 -15.39 30.91 -7.81
C VAL A 18 -16.65 30.37 -7.10
N GLY A 19 -17.49 29.59 -7.78
CA GLY A 19 -18.69 28.97 -7.20
C GLY A 19 -18.45 27.72 -6.36
N TYR A 20 -17.26 27.09 -6.45
CA TYR A 20 -16.94 25.85 -5.73
C TYR A 20 -16.10 26.05 -4.44
N LEU A 21 -15.72 27.30 -4.12
CA LEU A 21 -15.02 27.66 -2.88
C LEU A 21 -15.95 28.36 -1.87
N GLY A 22 -17.23 28.02 -1.89
CA GLY A 22 -18.24 28.51 -0.96
C GLY A 22 -18.78 27.39 -0.07
N LYS A 23 -18.48 27.49 1.23
CA LYS A 23 -19.10 26.79 2.37
C LYS A 23 -18.70 25.33 2.62
N ILE A 24 -17.57 25.19 3.31
CA ILE A 24 -17.43 24.15 4.35
C ILE A 24 -18.01 24.76 5.63
N ASP A 25 -19.30 24.53 5.90
CA ASP A 25 -19.90 24.85 7.19
C ASP A 25 -19.38 23.83 8.22
N LEU A 26 -18.24 24.13 8.83
CA LEU A 26 -17.70 23.37 9.96
C LEU A 26 -18.46 23.78 11.24
N TYR A 27 -19.69 23.30 11.39
CA TYR A 27 -20.38 23.32 12.69
C TYR A 27 -19.78 22.25 13.60
N ALA A 28 -18.58 22.52 14.11
CA ALA A 28 -18.14 21.93 15.38
C ALA A 28 -18.81 22.73 16.50
N GLN A 29 -19.99 22.28 16.95
CA GLN A 29 -20.55 22.77 18.21
C GLN A 29 -19.67 22.27 19.35
N ILE A 30 -18.85 23.15 19.90
CA ILE A 30 -18.20 22.97 21.20
C ILE A 30 -19.27 23.27 22.27
N PRO A 31 -19.71 22.30 23.09
CA PRO A 31 -20.44 22.65 24.30
C PRO A 31 -19.45 23.29 25.29
N ILE A 32 -19.69 24.56 25.64
CA ILE A 32 -19.00 25.22 26.75
C ILE A 32 -19.43 24.52 28.05
N PRO A 33 -18.53 23.84 28.80
CA PRO A 33 -18.85 23.43 30.14
C PRO A 33 -18.64 24.62 31.09
N THR A 34 -19.67 24.93 31.84
CA THR A 34 -19.62 25.82 33.01
C THR A 34 -18.47 25.45 33.94
N ILE A 35 -17.67 26.46 34.29
CA ILE A 35 -16.54 26.36 35.24
C ILE A 35 -17.09 26.01 36.62
N ASN A 36 -16.69 24.85 37.16
CA ASN A 36 -16.74 24.60 38.59
C ASN A 36 -15.40 24.00 39.03
N ASN A 37 -14.78 24.66 40.00
CA ASN A 37 -13.40 24.42 40.41
C ASN A 37 -13.31 23.09 41.17
N ASN A 38 -12.62 22.10 40.59
CA ASN A 38 -11.82 21.13 41.34
C ASN A 38 -10.80 20.48 40.41
N ALA A 39 -9.54 20.58 40.79
CA ALA A 39 -8.40 20.09 40.05
C ALA A 39 -8.40 18.56 39.98
N THR A 40 -8.52 18.04 38.76
CA THR A 40 -7.82 16.85 38.25
C THR A 40 -7.93 16.94 36.73
N THR A 41 -6.95 17.58 36.09
CA THR A 41 -6.73 17.45 34.65
C THR A 41 -6.25 16.03 34.37
N VAL A 42 -7.16 15.07 34.39
CA VAL A 42 -7.00 13.86 33.59
C VAL A 42 -7.18 14.36 32.16
N GLN A 43 -6.04 14.62 31.52
CA GLN A 43 -5.97 14.78 30.08
C GLN A 43 -6.44 13.44 29.51
N GLN A 44 -7.75 13.32 29.30
CA GLN A 44 -8.34 12.24 28.52
C GLN A 44 -7.81 12.45 27.10
N HIS A 45 -6.64 11.87 26.83
CA HIS A 45 -6.33 11.42 25.49
C HIS A 45 -7.56 10.62 25.08
N ALA A 46 -8.26 11.09 24.05
CA ALA A 46 -9.18 10.24 23.33
C ALA A 46 -8.37 9.01 22.93
N GLU A 47 -8.66 7.87 23.54
CA GLU A 47 -8.08 6.58 23.19
C GLU A 47 -8.51 6.33 21.74
N HIS A 48 -7.60 6.60 20.80
CA HIS A 48 -7.88 6.42 19.38
C HIS A 48 -7.99 4.93 19.14
N THR A 49 -9.22 4.42 18.99
CA THR A 49 -9.57 3.02 18.73
C THR A 49 -9.14 2.53 17.34
N PHE A 50 -8.12 3.14 16.74
CA PHE A 50 -7.52 2.74 15.46
C PHE A 50 -6.21 2.00 15.73
N ASP A 51 -6.28 0.99 16.59
CA ASP A 51 -5.09 0.22 16.97
C ASP A 51 -4.73 -0.78 15.89
N ASN A 52 -5.68 -1.20 15.06
CA ASN A 52 -5.47 -2.26 14.07
C ASN A 52 -5.72 -1.76 12.64
N LEU A 53 -4.85 -2.19 11.73
CA LEU A 53 -4.95 -2.05 10.28
C LEU A 53 -5.22 -3.43 9.70
N ILE A 54 -6.30 -3.58 8.93
CA ILE A 54 -6.53 -4.75 8.08
C ILE A 54 -6.79 -4.21 6.67
N ILE A 55 -5.88 -4.51 5.75
CA ILE A 55 -5.95 -4.01 4.38
C ILE A 55 -5.58 -5.12 3.39
N SER A 56 -6.21 -5.11 2.23
CA SER A 56 -5.86 -5.96 1.10
C SER A 56 -6.06 -5.16 -0.17
N GLU A 57 -4.96 -4.81 -0.84
CA GLU A 57 -4.97 -3.97 -2.03
C GLU A 57 -4.34 -4.73 -3.19
N ASN A 58 -5.01 -4.70 -4.35
CA ASN A 58 -4.46 -5.21 -5.61
C ASN A 58 -3.97 -4.05 -6.46
N ILE A 59 -2.67 -4.01 -6.68
CA ILE A 59 -1.94 -2.98 -7.40
C ILE A 59 -1.62 -3.53 -8.80
N PRO A 60 -2.33 -3.09 -9.84
CA PRO A 60 -1.99 -3.47 -11.20
C PRO A 60 -0.69 -2.77 -11.63
N LEU A 61 0.19 -3.50 -12.32
CA LEU A 61 1.45 -2.97 -12.81
C LEU A 61 1.31 -2.59 -14.29
N TYR A 62 1.76 -1.38 -14.64
CA TYR A 62 1.71 -0.86 -16.01
C TYR A 62 2.99 -0.10 -16.35
N GLY A 63 3.23 0.09 -17.65
CA GLY A 63 4.35 0.84 -18.15
C GLY A 63 5.65 0.03 -18.16
N GLN A 64 6.76 0.75 -18.08
CA GLN A 64 8.10 0.19 -18.10
C GLN A 64 8.84 0.58 -16.84
N LEU A 65 9.64 -0.34 -16.30
CA LEU A 65 10.48 -0.11 -15.14
C LEU A 65 11.93 -0.35 -15.50
N THR A 66 12.75 0.71 -15.51
CA THR A 66 14.17 0.61 -15.87
C THR A 66 14.96 -0.09 -14.77
N THR A 67 16.12 -0.65 -15.12
CA THR A 67 17.02 -1.29 -14.15
C THR A 67 17.37 -0.33 -13.01
N ARG A 68 17.30 -0.83 -11.76
CA ARG A 68 17.46 -0.10 -10.50
C ARG A 68 16.39 0.95 -10.17
N ASP A 69 15.33 1.03 -10.97
CA ASP A 69 14.16 1.82 -10.63
C ASP A 69 13.18 1.00 -9.78
N TYR A 70 12.22 1.68 -9.15
CA TYR A 70 11.30 1.07 -8.21
C TYR A 70 9.86 1.58 -8.35
N ILE A 71 8.94 0.78 -7.84
CA ILE A 71 7.54 1.13 -7.64
C ILE A 71 7.27 0.99 -6.15
N LEU A 72 6.87 2.09 -5.49
CA LEU A 72 6.33 2.01 -4.13
C LEU A 72 5.00 1.27 -4.21
N LEU A 73 4.87 0.18 -3.45
CA LEU A 73 3.66 -0.62 -3.41
C LEU A 73 2.76 -0.14 -2.28
N MET A 74 3.27 -0.12 -1.06
CA MET A 74 2.53 0.28 0.14
C MET A 74 3.43 1.02 1.13
N ASP A 75 2.84 1.98 1.84
CA ASP A 75 3.33 2.58 3.08
C ASP A 75 2.18 2.52 4.10
N PHE A 76 2.39 1.74 5.15
CA PHE A 76 1.39 1.51 6.20
C PHE A 76 1.49 2.52 7.35
N THR A 77 2.48 3.43 7.34
CA THR A 77 2.71 4.37 8.44
C THR A 77 1.42 5.15 8.75
N PRO A 78 0.97 5.21 10.03
CA PRO A 78 1.69 4.89 11.27
C PRO A 78 1.51 3.45 11.82
N PHE A 79 1.13 2.49 10.98
CA PHE A 79 0.97 1.07 11.34
C PHE A 79 2.17 0.24 10.87
N ALA A 80 2.42 -0.88 11.56
CA ALA A 80 3.33 -1.91 11.10
C ALA A 80 2.66 -3.28 11.19
N THR A 81 3.01 -4.20 10.29
CA THR A 81 2.55 -5.59 10.36
C THR A 81 2.83 -6.19 11.74
N SER A 82 1.84 -6.86 12.34
CA SER A 82 1.94 -7.26 13.76
C SER A 82 1.44 -8.68 14.06
N VAL A 83 0.74 -9.30 13.11
CA VAL A 83 0.20 -10.66 13.27
C VAL A 83 0.89 -11.61 12.29
N GLU A 84 1.65 -12.54 12.84
CA GLU A 84 2.40 -13.56 12.09
C GLU A 84 1.46 -14.41 11.23
N GLY A 85 1.86 -14.66 9.97
CA GLY A 85 1.07 -15.42 9.00
C GLY A 85 -0.17 -14.72 8.43
N HIS A 86 -0.53 -13.53 8.92
CA HIS A 86 -1.71 -12.80 8.42
C HIS A 86 -1.37 -11.78 7.33
N SER A 87 -0.12 -11.33 7.28
CA SER A 87 0.36 -10.39 6.27
C SER A 87 1.13 -11.15 5.19
N HIS A 88 0.81 -10.90 3.93
CA HIS A 88 1.45 -11.58 2.80
C HIS A 88 1.32 -10.76 1.51
N ILE A 89 2.19 -11.06 0.56
CA ILE A 89 2.18 -10.55 -0.79
C ILE A 89 1.91 -11.72 -1.75
N ALA A 90 0.99 -11.53 -2.69
CA ALA A 90 0.78 -12.41 -3.82
C ALA A 90 1.02 -11.62 -5.10
N MET A 91 1.79 -12.13 -6.03
CA MET A 91 2.15 -11.36 -7.21
C MET A 91 2.20 -12.21 -8.47
N LYS A 92 1.66 -11.67 -9.56
CA LYS A 92 1.84 -12.17 -10.92
C LYS A 92 2.75 -11.20 -11.65
N VAL A 93 3.99 -11.61 -11.89
CA VAL A 93 5.07 -10.75 -12.39
C VAL A 93 5.93 -11.45 -13.45
N PRO A 94 6.73 -10.73 -14.24
CA PRO A 94 7.65 -11.35 -15.18
C PRO A 94 8.67 -12.26 -14.49
N CYS A 95 8.95 -13.41 -15.11
CA CYS A 95 9.93 -14.38 -14.63
C CYS A 95 10.86 -14.85 -15.74
N ASN A 96 11.98 -15.44 -15.35
CA ASN A 96 12.94 -16.08 -16.24
C ASN A 96 12.42 -17.46 -16.68
N GLU A 97 13.11 -18.07 -17.65
CA GLU A 97 12.77 -19.40 -18.19
C GLU A 97 12.87 -20.52 -17.14
N ASP A 98 13.61 -20.30 -16.06
CA ASP A 98 13.73 -21.21 -14.91
C ASP A 98 12.71 -20.92 -13.79
N GLY A 99 11.75 -20.02 -14.03
CA GLY A 99 10.76 -19.61 -13.05
C GLY A 99 11.26 -18.68 -11.96
N SER A 100 12.53 -18.24 -11.99
CA SER A 100 13.03 -17.23 -11.06
C SER A 100 12.44 -15.84 -11.37
N SER A 101 12.15 -15.06 -10.34
CA SER A 101 11.53 -13.74 -10.50
C SER A 101 12.49 -12.74 -11.16
N LYS A 102 11.99 -11.92 -12.09
CA LYS A 102 12.75 -10.78 -12.66
C LYS A 102 12.63 -9.50 -11.83
N VAL A 103 11.71 -9.48 -10.87
CA VAL A 103 11.52 -8.37 -9.91
C VAL A 103 12.01 -8.78 -8.53
N THR A 104 12.45 -7.81 -7.75
CA THR A 104 12.79 -8.00 -6.34
C THR A 104 11.80 -7.21 -5.50
N ILE A 105 11.17 -7.88 -4.54
CA ILE A 105 10.38 -7.21 -3.52
C ILE A 105 11.30 -6.85 -2.37
N VAL A 106 11.20 -5.63 -1.88
CA VAL A 106 11.84 -5.19 -0.64
C VAL A 106 10.79 -4.75 0.36
N ALA A 107 11.05 -5.04 1.62
CA ALA A 107 10.17 -4.70 2.72
C ALA A 107 10.99 -4.33 3.97
N GLY A 108 10.47 -3.43 4.80
CA GLY A 108 11.11 -3.02 6.04
C GLY A 108 10.54 -1.73 6.59
N ILE A 109 11.40 -0.98 7.27
CA ILE A 109 11.11 0.38 7.75
C ILE A 109 12.07 1.32 7.04
N ALA A 110 11.55 2.20 6.18
CA ALA A 110 12.39 3.12 5.42
C ALA A 110 13.31 3.95 6.36
N PRO A 111 14.60 4.12 6.01
CA PRO A 111 15.28 3.71 4.77
C PRO A 111 15.87 2.28 4.80
N GLN A 112 15.66 1.52 5.87
CA GLN A 112 16.23 0.17 6.06
C GLN A 112 15.27 -0.90 5.53
N LEU A 113 15.39 -1.20 4.24
CA LEU A 113 14.61 -2.24 3.56
C LEU A 113 15.49 -3.46 3.27
N ASN A 114 14.91 -4.65 3.40
CA ASN A 114 15.57 -5.91 3.05
C ASN A 114 14.82 -6.58 1.90
N THR A 115 15.54 -7.39 1.12
CA THR A 115 14.90 -8.25 0.12
C THR A 115 13.95 -9.23 0.82
N LEU A 116 12.72 -9.29 0.35
CA LEU A 116 11.76 -10.30 0.73
C LEU A 116 11.98 -11.55 -0.14
N ASP A 117 12.17 -12.71 0.48
CA ASP A 117 12.20 -13.97 -0.24
C ASP A 117 10.77 -14.33 -0.68
N VAL A 118 10.55 -14.38 -1.99
CA VAL A 118 9.26 -14.69 -2.61
C VAL A 118 9.10 -16.16 -2.96
N GLY A 119 10.11 -16.98 -2.66
CA GLY A 119 10.15 -18.40 -2.96
C GLY A 119 10.18 -18.71 -4.45
N ASN A 120 9.73 -19.92 -4.78
CA ASN A 120 9.65 -20.42 -6.16
C ASN A 120 8.30 -20.07 -6.80
N ALA A 121 8.27 -20.08 -8.13
CA ALA A 121 7.02 -19.92 -8.88
C ALA A 121 6.02 -21.03 -8.52
N ILE A 122 4.77 -20.63 -8.30
CA ILE A 122 3.66 -21.56 -8.03
C ILE A 122 3.12 -22.03 -9.39
N ASN A 123 3.45 -23.27 -9.76
CA ASN A 123 3.03 -23.87 -11.03
C ASN A 123 1.78 -24.75 -10.86
N ASN A 124 1.67 -25.51 -9.77
CA ASN A 124 0.74 -26.63 -9.61
C ASN A 124 -0.61 -26.24 -8.98
N GLY A 125 -1.38 -25.38 -9.64
CA GLY A 125 -2.75 -25.08 -9.23
C GLY A 125 -3.73 -26.20 -9.56
N THR A 126 -4.93 -26.11 -8.98
CA THR A 126 -6.07 -26.97 -9.33
C THR A 126 -7.30 -26.11 -9.56
N LEU A 127 -7.98 -26.32 -10.68
CA LEU A 127 -9.27 -25.70 -11.01
C LEU A 127 -10.26 -26.83 -11.34
N ASP A 128 -11.33 -26.94 -10.57
CA ASP A 128 -12.35 -28.00 -10.71
C ASP A 128 -11.72 -29.41 -10.77
N GLU A 129 -10.85 -29.71 -9.80
CA GLU A 129 -10.11 -30.98 -9.69
C GLU A 129 -9.13 -31.28 -10.86
N LYS A 130 -8.92 -30.33 -11.77
CA LYS A 130 -7.95 -30.44 -12.86
C LYS A 130 -6.72 -29.61 -12.59
N ASN A 131 -5.56 -30.16 -12.90
CA ASN A 131 -4.31 -29.41 -12.85
C ASN A 131 -4.41 -28.19 -13.77
N PHE A 132 -4.02 -27.04 -13.23
CA PHE A 132 -4.01 -25.77 -13.94
C PHE A 132 -2.73 -25.02 -13.61
N ASP A 133 -1.96 -24.70 -14.65
CA ASP A 133 -0.70 -23.99 -14.47
C ASP A 133 -0.98 -22.53 -14.09
N LEU A 134 -0.59 -22.16 -12.86
CA LEU A 134 -0.75 -20.78 -12.35
C LEU A 134 0.38 -19.85 -12.79
N SER A 135 1.42 -20.42 -13.39
CA SER A 135 2.62 -19.75 -13.84
C SER A 135 3.00 -20.24 -15.23
N ALA A 136 3.58 -19.36 -16.01
CA ALA A 136 4.18 -19.65 -17.31
C ALA A 136 5.60 -19.10 -17.30
N GLU A 137 6.55 -19.97 -16.96
CA GLU A 137 7.99 -19.66 -16.90
C GLU A 137 8.46 -19.03 -18.22
N GLY A 138 9.36 -18.05 -18.10
CA GLY A 138 9.80 -17.18 -19.21
C GLY A 138 8.84 -16.05 -19.56
N ARG A 139 7.59 -16.05 -19.08
CA ARG A 139 6.59 -14.99 -19.32
C ARG A 139 6.07 -14.37 -18.04
N SER A 140 5.25 -15.09 -17.27
CA SER A 140 4.58 -14.56 -16.08
C SER A 140 4.41 -15.65 -15.04
N CYS A 141 4.91 -15.42 -13.84
CA CYS A 141 4.83 -16.38 -12.76
C CYS A 141 4.06 -15.80 -11.57
N LEU A 142 3.37 -16.67 -10.86
CA LEU A 142 2.72 -16.42 -9.59
C LEU A 142 3.69 -16.74 -8.45
N TYR A 143 3.84 -15.80 -7.52
CA TYR A 143 4.58 -15.98 -6.28
C TYR A 143 3.72 -15.57 -5.10
N HIS A 144 4.04 -16.12 -3.93
CA HIS A 144 3.39 -15.80 -2.68
C HIS A 144 4.43 -15.83 -1.55
N ALA A 145 4.45 -14.79 -0.73
CA ALA A 145 5.32 -14.74 0.44
C ALA A 145 4.65 -14.05 1.62
N GLU A 146 4.98 -14.53 2.81
CA GLU A 146 4.57 -13.89 4.05
C GLU A 146 5.40 -12.64 4.31
N LEU A 147 4.76 -11.61 4.85
CA LEU A 147 5.44 -10.41 5.32
C LEU A 147 5.78 -10.60 6.81
N PRO A 148 7.04 -10.37 7.21
CA PRO A 148 7.42 -10.39 8.62
C PRO A 148 6.63 -9.37 9.45
N ASN A 149 6.70 -9.47 10.78
CA ASN A 149 6.24 -8.41 11.67
C ASN A 149 7.18 -7.20 11.61
N GLY A 150 6.64 -6.00 11.83
CA GLY A 150 7.37 -4.75 11.88
C GLY A 150 7.59 -4.08 10.51
N ILE A 151 6.89 -4.52 9.46
CA ILE A 151 6.99 -3.92 8.12
C ILE A 151 6.05 -2.74 8.01
N THR A 152 6.59 -1.60 7.55
CA THR A 152 5.83 -0.38 7.24
C THR A 152 5.83 -0.08 5.75
N ASP A 153 6.93 -0.39 5.07
CA ASP A 153 7.16 -0.02 3.67
C ASP A 153 7.39 -1.26 2.81
N ILE A 154 6.80 -1.27 1.62
CA ILE A 154 7.00 -2.32 0.61
C ILE A 154 7.21 -1.66 -0.76
N ALA A 155 8.25 -2.09 -1.47
CA ALA A 155 8.52 -1.65 -2.83
C ALA A 155 8.90 -2.83 -3.74
N LEU A 156 8.62 -2.68 -5.03
CA LEU A 156 9.07 -3.55 -6.10
C LEU A 156 10.22 -2.86 -6.83
N ILE A 157 11.34 -3.56 -7.00
CA ILE A 157 12.55 -3.05 -7.64
C ILE A 157 12.87 -3.92 -8.85
N ASN A 158 13.25 -3.28 -9.96
CA ASN A 158 13.84 -3.99 -11.09
C ASN A 158 15.35 -4.19 -10.85
N THR A 159 15.73 -5.40 -10.41
CA THR A 159 17.13 -5.81 -10.24
C THR A 159 17.68 -6.57 -11.45
N SER A 160 16.86 -6.77 -12.49
CA SER A 160 17.26 -7.44 -13.71
C SER A 160 18.15 -6.55 -14.60
N ASN A 161 18.83 -7.17 -15.56
CA ASN A 161 19.75 -6.50 -16.48
C ASN A 161 19.06 -5.68 -17.60
N GLY A 162 17.72 -5.60 -17.61
CA GLY A 162 16.99 -4.88 -18.65
C GLY A 162 15.73 -4.20 -18.13
N THR A 163 15.13 -3.37 -18.98
CA THR A 163 13.84 -2.74 -18.67
C THR A 163 12.73 -3.78 -18.66
N LEU A 164 11.94 -3.81 -17.58
CA LEU A 164 10.75 -4.65 -17.49
C LEU A 164 9.58 -3.92 -18.15
N ASN A 165 8.77 -4.65 -18.90
CA ASN A 165 7.55 -4.14 -19.52
C ASN A 165 6.34 -4.83 -18.88
N PHE A 166 5.47 -4.03 -18.27
CA PHE A 166 4.27 -4.52 -17.60
C PHE A 166 2.98 -4.40 -18.44
N ASN A 167 3.06 -3.88 -19.66
CA ASN A 167 1.88 -3.69 -20.51
C ASN A 167 1.35 -5.00 -21.11
N GLU A 168 2.14 -6.07 -21.10
CA GLU A 168 1.84 -7.34 -21.75
C GLU A 168 1.95 -8.50 -20.75
N GLY A 169 0.83 -8.86 -20.12
CA GLY A 169 0.79 -9.99 -19.19
C GLY A 169 -0.27 -9.88 -18.10
N GLY A 170 -0.87 -8.71 -17.91
CA GLY A 170 -1.84 -8.48 -16.82
C GLY A 170 -1.17 -8.73 -15.47
N TYR A 171 -0.06 -8.04 -15.24
CA TYR A 171 0.73 -8.17 -14.03
C TYR A 171 0.11 -7.38 -12.89
N SER A 172 0.19 -7.91 -11.69
CA SER A 172 -0.32 -7.27 -10.50
C SER A 172 0.39 -7.77 -9.26
N VAL A 173 0.30 -6.97 -8.21
CA VAL A 173 0.77 -7.28 -6.87
C VAL A 173 -0.40 -7.06 -5.93
N THR A 174 -0.78 -8.08 -5.18
CA THR A 174 -1.71 -7.96 -4.07
C THR A 174 -0.94 -7.95 -2.76
N VAL A 175 -1.16 -6.94 -1.95
CA VAL A 175 -0.60 -6.84 -0.60
C VAL A 175 -1.73 -6.93 0.40
N SER A 176 -1.68 -7.94 1.27
CA SER A 176 -2.57 -8.10 2.41
C SER A 176 -1.77 -7.87 3.69
N ALA A 177 -2.21 -6.95 4.55
CA ALA A 177 -1.53 -6.64 5.79
C ALA A 177 -2.50 -6.60 6.97
N HIS A 178 -2.07 -7.22 8.06
CA HIS A 178 -2.66 -7.08 9.39
C HIS A 178 -1.60 -6.44 10.30
N GLY A 179 -1.84 -5.19 10.66
CA GLY A 179 -0.91 -4.38 11.42
C GLY A 179 -1.53 -3.73 12.65
N THR A 180 -0.66 -3.20 13.50
CA THR A 180 -1.03 -2.43 14.68
C THR A 180 -0.34 -1.07 14.62
N ALA A 181 -0.99 -0.03 15.14
CA ALA A 181 -0.39 1.29 15.21
C ALA A 181 0.91 1.25 16.04
N ILE A 182 1.99 1.81 15.50
CA ILE A 182 3.36 1.66 16.05
C ILE A 182 3.45 2.15 17.50
N GLN A 183 2.66 3.17 17.87
CA GLN A 183 2.58 3.69 19.24
C GLN A 183 2.13 2.65 20.29
N HIS A 184 1.47 1.56 19.87
CA HIS A 184 1.00 0.48 20.74
C HIS A 184 1.91 -0.76 20.71
N ILE A 185 2.91 -0.82 19.83
CA ILE A 185 3.84 -1.97 19.76
C ILE A 185 4.79 -1.97 20.98
N GLY A 186 5.18 -0.78 21.47
CA GLY A 186 6.05 -0.64 22.65
C GLY A 186 5.34 -0.79 24.01
N SER A 187 4.01 -0.70 24.08
CA SER A 187 3.25 -0.78 25.33
C SER A 187 2.90 -2.21 25.77
N ASN A 188 3.10 -3.21 24.90
CA ASN A 188 2.78 -4.61 25.16
C ASN A 188 3.99 -5.48 25.52
N GLN A 189 5.18 -4.88 25.69
CA GLN A 189 6.36 -5.60 26.13
C GLN A 189 6.34 -5.72 27.66
N PRO A 190 6.35 -6.93 28.26
CA PRO A 190 6.42 -7.06 29.70
C PRO A 190 7.77 -6.50 30.15
N ASN A 191 7.74 -5.54 31.09
CA ASN A 191 8.94 -5.10 31.80
C ASN A 191 9.63 -6.34 32.38
N MET A 192 10.80 -6.67 31.84
CA MET A 192 11.74 -7.54 32.53
C MET A 192 12.51 -6.65 33.50
N ASP A 193 11.94 -6.47 34.69
CA ASP A 193 12.68 -6.12 35.90
C ASP A 193 13.27 -7.39 36.54
#